data_AF-A0A954QQE6-F1
#
_entry.id   AF-A0A954QQE6-F1
#
_cell.length_a   1.000
_cell.length_b   1.000
_cell.length_c   1.000
_cell.angle_alpha   90.00
_cell.angle_beta   90.00
_cell.angle_gamma   90.00
#
_symmetry.space_group_name_H-M   'P 1'
#
loop_
_entity.id
_entity.type
_entity.pdbx_description
1 polymer ?
#
loop_
_entity_poly.entity_id
_entity_poly.type
_entity_poly.pdbx_seq_one_letter_code
_entity_poly.pdbx_strand_id
1 'polypeptide(L)'
;GGWTWEQPGSGERPAPTQGTPMWFADLNLDQQISAADIDLLSRAVRDGNDDAARSLFEGFGFDLDNSGQIEQADHTYWVEWLKLTYLGDADFNGQFYTEDLVLAFQSGKYETDELALWREGDWNGDLRFDTSDFVWAFYSWPEDRPRAAVAVPEPAGQIMLGTALGLLVVGARWRTSDNVRA
;
A
#
# COMPACT_ATOMS: atom_id res chain seq x y z
N GLY A 1 10.69 -35.00 4.14
CA GLY A 1 11.19 -33.71 4.62
C GLY A 1 10.12 -32.69 4.34
N GLY A 2 9.46 -32.21 5.37
CA GLY A 2 8.47 -31.14 5.24
C GLY A 2 9.20 -29.82 5.10
N TRP A 3 8.89 -29.09 4.03
CA TRP A 3 9.32 -27.71 3.87
C TRP A 3 8.46 -26.84 4.79
N THR A 4 8.95 -26.55 5.99
CA THR A 4 8.39 -25.49 6.83
C THR A 4 9.20 -24.24 6.53
N TRP A 5 8.67 -23.38 5.66
CA TRP A 5 9.11 -22.00 5.60
C TRP A 5 8.67 -21.34 6.90
N GLU A 6 9.60 -21.10 7.82
CA GLU A 6 9.37 -20.11 8.87
C GLU A 6 9.24 -18.76 8.16
N GLN A 7 8.05 -18.18 8.22
CA GLN A 7 7.82 -16.81 7.78
C GLN A 7 8.87 -15.92 8.47
N PRO A 8 9.66 -15.13 7.73
CA PRO A 8 10.40 -14.05 8.33
C PRO A 8 9.35 -13.09 8.92
N GLY A 9 9.16 -13.13 10.24
CA GLY A 9 8.19 -12.29 10.94
C GLY A 9 6.87 -12.95 11.33
N SER A 10 6.93 -14.07 12.07
CA SER A 10 5.81 -14.52 12.94
C SER A 10 5.50 -13.55 14.10
N GLY A 11 6.18 -12.40 14.16
CA GLY A 11 5.76 -11.25 14.95
C GLY A 11 4.58 -10.57 14.25
N GLU A 12 3.56 -10.20 15.03
CA GLU A 12 2.53 -9.27 14.59
C GLU A 12 3.15 -8.17 13.74
N ARG A 13 2.63 -7.97 12.52
CA ARG A 13 3.00 -6.85 11.63
C ARG A 13 3.18 -5.62 12.51
N PRO A 14 4.40 -5.04 12.69
CA PRO A 14 4.60 -3.91 13.57
C PRO A 14 3.51 -2.89 13.28
N ALA A 15 2.76 -2.55 14.33
CA ALA A 15 1.90 -1.37 14.30
C ALA A 15 2.73 -0.26 13.68
N PRO A 16 2.21 0.51 12.68
CA PRO A 16 3.01 1.47 11.92
C PRO A 16 3.82 2.31 12.90
N THR A 17 5.07 1.94 13.09
CA THR A 17 5.93 2.59 14.07
C THR A 17 6.28 3.88 13.38
N GLN A 18 5.77 4.99 13.92
CA GLN A 18 6.14 6.32 13.51
C GLN A 18 7.66 6.40 13.43
N GLY A 19 8.22 6.33 12.21
CA GLY A 19 9.67 6.43 12.06
C GLY A 19 10.32 5.69 10.91
N THR A 20 9.68 4.81 10.15
CA THR A 20 10.29 4.36 8.88
C THR A 20 10.38 5.57 7.97
N PRO A 21 11.57 6.09 7.66
CA PRO A 21 11.65 7.32 6.92
C PRO A 21 11.16 7.09 5.49
N MET A 22 10.24 7.94 5.02
CA MET A 22 9.68 7.85 3.66
C MET A 22 10.75 7.87 2.54
N TRP A 23 11.98 8.28 2.87
CA TRP A 23 13.10 8.34 1.93
C TRP A 23 13.66 6.97 1.51
N PHE A 24 13.42 5.89 2.25
CA PHE A 24 13.90 4.56 1.84
C PHE A 24 13.07 3.95 0.69
N ALA A 25 11.84 4.42 0.52
CA ALA A 25 10.90 3.88 -0.46
C ALA A 25 10.87 4.68 -1.77
N ASP A 26 11.36 5.92 -1.74
CA ASP A 26 11.51 6.81 -2.89
C ASP A 26 12.87 6.52 -3.55
N LEU A 27 12.86 5.62 -4.53
CA LEU A 27 14.04 5.07 -5.19
C LEU A 27 14.51 5.96 -6.35
N ASN A 28 13.63 6.83 -6.87
CA ASN A 28 13.96 7.78 -7.93
C ASN A 28 14.23 9.22 -7.43
N LEU A 29 14.06 9.47 -6.12
CA LEU A 29 14.27 10.74 -5.42
C LEU A 29 13.32 11.87 -5.89
N ASP A 30 12.11 11.52 -6.34
CA ASP A 30 11.10 12.49 -6.78
C ASP A 30 10.17 12.96 -5.65
N GLN A 31 10.44 12.52 -4.41
CA GLN A 31 9.68 12.79 -3.18
C GLN A 31 8.31 12.12 -3.14
N GLN A 32 8.04 11.19 -4.05
CA GLN A 32 6.82 10.39 -4.07
C GLN A 32 7.19 8.92 -3.96
N ILE A 33 6.38 8.17 -3.21
CA ILE A 33 6.47 6.71 -3.18
C ILE A 33 5.42 6.21 -4.16
N SER A 34 5.84 5.84 -5.36
CA SER A 34 5.00 5.65 -6.54
C SER A 34 5.32 4.36 -7.29
N ALA A 35 4.62 4.12 -8.40
CA ALA A 35 4.86 2.92 -9.23
C ALA A 35 6.23 2.98 -9.89
N ALA A 36 6.75 4.20 -10.14
CA ALA A 36 8.06 4.38 -10.73
C ALA A 36 9.17 3.81 -9.83
N ASP A 37 9.00 3.84 -8.51
CA ASP A 37 10.00 3.31 -7.57
C ASP A 37 10.05 1.79 -7.62
N ILE A 38 8.90 1.12 -7.53
CA ILE A 38 8.84 -0.34 -7.61
C ILE A 38 9.23 -0.84 -9.01
N ASP A 39 8.91 -0.10 -10.08
CA ASP A 39 9.36 -0.41 -11.44
C ASP A 39 10.89 -0.33 -11.59
N LEU A 40 11.54 0.57 -10.85
CA LEU A 40 13.02 0.63 -10.77
C LEU A 40 13.58 -0.57 -10.01
N LEU A 41 12.93 -0.96 -8.92
CA LEU A 41 13.34 -2.12 -8.12
C LEU A 41 13.21 -3.43 -8.92
N SER A 42 12.11 -3.66 -9.65
CA SER A 42 11.92 -4.83 -10.52
C SER A 42 13.04 -4.95 -11.57
N ARG A 43 13.44 -3.82 -12.17
CA ARG A 43 14.58 -3.80 -13.10
C ARG A 43 15.88 -4.15 -12.39
N ALA A 44 16.13 -3.60 -11.21
CA ALA A 44 17.34 -3.87 -10.44
C ALA A 44 17.45 -5.34 -10.02
N VAL A 45 16.34 -5.94 -9.58
CA VAL A 45 16.24 -7.37 -9.23
C VAL A 45 16.50 -8.24 -10.46
N ARG A 46 15.86 -7.94 -11.60
CA ARG A 46 16.02 -8.74 -12.82
C ARG A 46 17.41 -8.65 -13.43
N ASP A 47 17.97 -7.44 -13.53
CA ASP A 47 19.23 -7.20 -14.23
C ASP A 47 20.45 -7.71 -13.42
N GLY A 48 20.24 -8.19 -12.18
CA GLY A 48 21.19 -9.06 -11.50
C GLY A 48 22.41 -8.35 -10.93
N ASN A 49 22.18 -7.25 -10.22
CA ASN A 49 23.15 -6.64 -9.31
C ASN A 49 24.36 -5.97 -10.00
N ASP A 50 24.11 -5.00 -10.88
CA ASP A 50 25.14 -4.01 -11.21
C ASP A 50 25.35 -3.07 -10.00
N ASP A 51 26.56 -3.11 -9.45
CA ASP A 51 27.14 -2.36 -8.32
C ASP A 51 26.84 -0.83 -8.25
N ALA A 52 26.11 -0.26 -9.21
CA ALA A 52 25.71 1.14 -9.26
C ALA A 52 24.65 1.53 -8.21
N ALA A 53 23.88 0.57 -7.69
CA ALA A 53 22.83 0.83 -6.71
C ALA A 53 23.29 0.92 -5.25
N ARG A 54 24.50 0.47 -4.91
CA ARG A 54 25.02 0.55 -3.52
C ARG A 54 25.31 1.98 -3.06
N SER A 55 25.22 3.00 -3.93
CA SER A 55 25.72 4.34 -3.60
C SER A 55 25.12 5.46 -4.46
N LEU A 56 23.79 5.57 -4.59
CA LEU A 56 23.20 6.83 -5.09
C LEU A 56 23.32 7.95 -4.04
N PHE A 57 23.32 7.59 -2.75
CA PHE A 57 23.68 8.43 -1.61
C PHE A 57 23.99 7.47 -0.44
N GLU A 58 24.88 7.82 0.49
CA GLU A 58 25.34 6.96 1.60
C GLU A 58 24.21 6.08 2.23
N GLY A 59 24.09 4.82 1.81
CA GLY A 59 23.12 3.85 2.35
C GLY A 59 21.75 3.76 1.66
N PHE A 60 21.53 4.45 0.54
CA PHE A 60 20.30 4.38 -0.26
C PHE A 60 20.53 3.49 -1.47
N GLY A 61 19.95 2.29 -1.47
CA GLY A 61 20.07 1.31 -2.54
C GLY A 61 18.85 0.41 -2.63
N PHE A 62 18.87 -0.52 -3.58
CA PHE A 62 17.77 -1.47 -3.79
C PHE A 62 17.78 -2.67 -2.82
N ASP A 63 18.79 -2.78 -1.95
CA ASP A 63 18.85 -3.74 -0.83
C ASP A 63 18.12 -3.13 0.38
N LEU A 64 16.81 -3.34 0.41
CA LEU A 64 15.86 -2.72 1.34
C LEU A 64 15.68 -3.55 2.62
N ASP A 65 15.88 -4.87 2.54
CA ASP A 65 15.84 -5.75 3.71
C ASP A 65 17.21 -5.89 4.40
N ASN A 66 18.25 -5.26 3.84
CA ASN A 66 19.63 -5.27 4.33
C ASN A 66 20.20 -6.70 4.45
N SER A 67 19.81 -7.57 3.52
CA SER A 67 20.35 -8.93 3.36
C SER A 67 21.71 -8.92 2.65
N GLY A 68 22.07 -7.82 1.98
CA GLY A 68 23.27 -7.74 1.13
C GLY A 68 23.04 -8.22 -0.30
N GLN A 69 21.81 -8.62 -0.65
CA GLN A 69 21.40 -9.04 -1.99
C GLN A 69 20.31 -8.08 -2.49
N ILE A 70 20.19 -7.95 -3.81
CA ILE A 70 19.06 -7.26 -4.43
C ILE A 70 18.23 -8.35 -5.07
N GLU A 71 17.16 -8.77 -4.40
CA GLU A 71 16.34 -9.91 -4.76
C GLU A 71 14.84 -9.70 -4.48
N GLN A 72 14.06 -10.75 -4.68
CA GLN A 72 12.61 -10.73 -4.49
C GLN A 72 12.18 -10.31 -3.07
N ALA A 73 13.04 -10.55 -2.09
CA ALA A 73 12.83 -10.12 -0.71
C ALA A 73 12.72 -8.60 -0.59
N ASP A 74 13.55 -7.84 -1.33
CA ASP A 74 13.50 -6.38 -1.37
C ASP A 74 12.22 -5.86 -2.00
N HIS A 75 11.80 -6.48 -3.11
CA HIS A 75 10.56 -6.15 -3.80
C HIS A 75 9.34 -6.32 -2.85
N THR A 76 9.28 -7.47 -2.18
CA THR A 76 8.25 -7.73 -1.17
C THR A 76 8.34 -6.75 0.00
N TYR A 77 9.57 -6.41 0.42
CA TYR A 77 9.80 -5.48 1.50
C TYR A 77 9.26 -4.07 1.18
N TRP A 78 9.53 -3.59 -0.02
CA TRP A 78 9.03 -2.31 -0.50
C TRP A 78 7.50 -2.26 -0.45
N VAL A 79 6.82 -3.27 -0.98
CA VAL A 79 5.36 -3.29 -1.06
C VAL A 79 4.73 -3.36 0.33
N GLU A 80 5.17 -4.30 1.16
CA GLU A 80 4.46 -4.65 2.39
C GLU A 80 4.83 -3.77 3.59
N TRP A 81 6.11 -3.33 3.66
CA TRP A 81 6.67 -2.61 4.80
C TRP A 81 6.89 -1.13 4.54
N LEU A 82 7.26 -0.74 3.32
CA LEU A 82 7.53 0.66 2.98
C LEU A 82 6.29 1.37 2.44
N LYS A 83 5.71 0.85 1.36
CA LYS A 83 4.50 1.38 0.73
C LYS A 83 3.25 1.12 1.57
N LEU A 84 3.31 0.09 2.42
CA LEU A 84 2.17 -0.39 3.18
C LEU A 84 0.98 -0.66 2.25
N THR A 85 1.22 -1.40 1.16
CA THR A 85 0.17 -1.99 0.31
C THR A 85 0.33 -3.52 0.13
N TYR A 86 -0.39 -4.13 -0.80
CA TYR A 86 -0.41 -5.55 -1.13
C TYR A 86 0.17 -5.77 -2.53
N LEU A 87 0.74 -6.95 -2.76
CA LEU A 87 0.97 -7.42 -4.12
C LEU A 87 -0.40 -7.53 -4.82
N GLY A 88 -0.51 -7.05 -6.06
CA GLY A 88 -1.79 -6.98 -6.77
C GLY A 88 -2.47 -5.62 -6.76
N ASP A 89 -2.20 -4.75 -5.77
CA ASP A 89 -2.80 -3.41 -5.71
C ASP A 89 -2.13 -2.49 -6.74
N ALA A 90 -2.71 -2.44 -7.94
CA ALA A 90 -2.13 -1.81 -9.12
C ALA A 90 -2.25 -0.28 -9.09
N ASP A 91 -3.16 0.28 -8.29
CA ASP A 91 -3.34 1.73 -8.15
C ASP A 91 -2.88 2.31 -6.80
N PHE A 92 -2.43 1.45 -5.88
CA PHE A 92 -1.98 1.75 -4.54
C PHE A 92 -3.04 2.32 -3.60
N ASN A 93 -4.31 1.93 -3.77
CA ASN A 93 -5.41 2.35 -2.89
C ASN A 93 -5.48 1.56 -1.57
N GLY A 94 -4.63 0.55 -1.39
CA GLY A 94 -4.56 -0.33 -0.23
C GLY A 94 -5.50 -1.54 -0.30
N GLN A 95 -6.08 -1.81 -1.46
CA GLN A 95 -7.01 -2.90 -1.74
C GLN A 95 -6.61 -3.61 -3.03
N PHE A 96 -6.86 -4.92 -3.12
CA PHE A 96 -6.67 -5.69 -4.34
C PHE A 96 -8.04 -6.23 -4.76
N TYR A 97 -8.67 -5.56 -5.73
CA TYR A 97 -10.01 -5.85 -6.23
C TYR A 97 -10.05 -5.96 -7.75
N THR A 98 -11.26 -6.03 -8.30
CA THR A 98 -11.45 -6.21 -9.75
C THR A 98 -10.95 -5.01 -10.53
N GLU A 99 -10.95 -3.82 -9.92
CA GLU A 99 -10.42 -2.59 -10.49
C GLU A 99 -8.92 -2.70 -10.82
N ASP A 100 -8.13 -3.34 -9.95
CA ASP A 100 -6.71 -3.59 -10.18
C ASP A 100 -6.48 -4.55 -11.34
N LEU A 101 -7.28 -5.62 -11.40
CA LEU A 101 -7.26 -6.56 -12.52
C LEU A 101 -7.58 -5.84 -13.83
N VAL A 102 -8.65 -5.04 -13.85
CA VAL A 102 -9.04 -4.27 -15.05
C VAL A 102 -7.94 -3.30 -15.45
N LEU A 103 -7.29 -2.62 -14.50
CA LEU A 103 -6.19 -1.72 -14.76
C LEU A 103 -5.00 -2.45 -15.39
N ALA A 104 -4.60 -3.60 -14.85
CA ALA A 104 -3.51 -4.42 -15.38
C ALA A 104 -3.82 -4.94 -16.79
N PHE A 105 -5.01 -5.52 -16.99
CA PHE A 105 -5.42 -6.09 -18.28
C PHE A 105 -5.60 -5.04 -19.40
N GLN A 106 -5.83 -3.77 -19.06
CA GLN A 106 -5.87 -2.68 -20.05
C GLN A 106 -4.53 -2.48 -20.77
N SER A 107 -3.41 -2.95 -20.20
CA SER A 107 -2.09 -2.93 -20.85
C SER A 107 -2.02 -3.87 -22.06
N GLY A 108 -2.82 -4.95 -22.07
CA GLY A 108 -2.77 -5.99 -23.11
C GLY A 108 -1.53 -6.89 -23.04
N LYS A 109 -0.76 -6.87 -21.94
CA LYS A 109 0.52 -7.58 -21.81
C LYS A 109 0.44 -8.97 -21.17
N TYR A 110 -0.76 -9.39 -20.76
CA TYR A 110 -0.96 -10.68 -20.10
C TYR A 110 -0.53 -11.87 -20.98
N GLU A 111 0.33 -12.72 -20.44
CA GLU A 111 0.90 -13.90 -21.13
C GLU A 111 1.58 -13.52 -22.46
N THR A 112 2.18 -12.33 -22.50
CA THR A 112 3.02 -11.87 -23.59
C THR A 112 4.49 -11.80 -23.14
N ASP A 113 5.41 -11.75 -24.10
CA ASP A 113 6.83 -11.51 -23.84
C ASP A 113 7.17 -10.01 -23.74
N GLU A 114 6.15 -9.14 -23.73
CA GLU A 114 6.35 -7.70 -23.56
C GLU A 114 6.65 -7.35 -22.10
N LEU A 115 7.51 -6.35 -21.91
CA LEU A 115 7.84 -5.88 -20.56
C LEU A 115 6.62 -5.25 -19.91
N ALA A 116 6.22 -5.76 -18.75
CA ALA A 116 5.19 -5.20 -17.91
C ALA A 116 5.80 -4.40 -16.75
N LEU A 117 5.10 -3.34 -16.35
CA LEU A 117 5.34 -2.56 -15.15
C LEU A 117 4.31 -2.92 -14.07
N TRP A 118 4.48 -2.40 -12.86
CA TRP A 118 3.58 -2.68 -11.73
C TRP A 118 2.10 -2.47 -12.06
N ARG A 119 1.77 -1.31 -12.63
CA ARG A 119 0.39 -0.95 -13.00
C ARG A 119 -0.16 -1.80 -14.15
N GLU A 120 0.72 -2.48 -14.87
CA GLU A 120 0.40 -3.30 -16.04
C GLU A 120 0.29 -4.78 -15.69
N GLY A 121 0.61 -5.16 -14.44
CA GLY A 121 0.40 -6.50 -13.89
C GLY A 121 1.65 -7.23 -13.40
N ASP A 122 2.85 -6.62 -13.50
CA ASP A 122 4.10 -7.16 -12.94
C ASP A 122 4.13 -6.99 -11.42
N TRP A 123 3.46 -7.89 -10.71
CA TRP A 123 3.35 -7.86 -9.24
C TRP A 123 4.36 -8.75 -8.56
N ASN A 124 5.00 -9.65 -9.31
CA ASN A 124 6.14 -10.41 -8.82
C ASN A 124 7.47 -9.68 -9.09
N GLY A 125 7.52 -8.66 -9.94
CA GLY A 125 8.72 -7.86 -10.21
C GLY A 125 9.71 -8.48 -11.20
N ASP A 126 9.30 -9.49 -11.97
CA ASP A 126 10.12 -10.13 -13.01
C ASP A 126 10.03 -9.46 -14.39
N LEU A 127 9.25 -8.36 -14.47
CA LEU A 127 8.98 -7.54 -15.65
C LEU A 127 8.11 -8.24 -16.71
N ARG A 128 7.31 -9.22 -16.30
CA ARG A 128 6.29 -9.86 -17.14
C ARG A 128 4.96 -9.80 -16.41
N PHE A 129 3.88 -9.86 -17.17
CA PHE A 129 2.56 -10.04 -16.61
C PHE A 129 2.04 -11.42 -17.04
N ASP A 130 2.13 -12.39 -16.14
CA ASP A 130 1.71 -13.76 -16.40
C ASP A 130 0.99 -14.38 -15.20
N THR A 131 0.70 -15.67 -15.29
CA THR A 131 -0.03 -16.38 -14.24
C THR A 131 0.70 -16.36 -12.88
N SER A 132 2.02 -16.21 -12.86
CA SER A 132 2.79 -16.16 -11.61
C SER A 132 2.48 -14.91 -10.79
N ASP A 133 2.19 -13.77 -11.43
CA ASP A 133 1.78 -12.53 -10.74
C ASP A 133 0.51 -12.73 -9.91
N PHE A 134 -0.45 -13.49 -10.42
CA PHE A 134 -1.65 -13.82 -9.66
C PHE A 134 -1.35 -14.67 -8.43
N VAL A 135 -0.40 -15.61 -8.54
CA VAL A 135 0.01 -16.43 -7.39
C VAL A 135 0.59 -15.55 -6.29
N TRP A 136 1.42 -14.57 -6.65
CA TRP A 136 1.99 -13.60 -5.70
C TRP A 136 0.93 -12.67 -5.09
N ALA A 137 0.05 -12.11 -5.92
CA ALA A 137 -1.03 -11.24 -5.45
C ALA A 137 -1.98 -11.94 -4.49
N PHE A 138 -2.41 -13.18 -4.80
CA PHE A 138 -3.28 -13.95 -3.92
C PHE A 138 -2.56 -14.44 -2.66
N TYR A 139 -1.25 -14.63 -2.70
CA TYR A 139 -0.49 -14.98 -1.50
C TYR A 139 -0.36 -13.80 -0.52
N SER A 140 -0.16 -12.58 -1.04
CA SER A 140 -0.02 -11.37 -0.21
C SER A 140 -1.34 -10.90 0.39
N TRP A 141 -2.46 -11.16 -0.28
CA TRP A 141 -3.78 -10.71 0.18
C TRP A 141 -4.30 -11.51 1.39
N PRO A 142 -4.49 -10.90 2.58
CA PRO A 142 -5.09 -11.55 3.72
C PRO A 142 -6.61 -11.58 3.52
N GLU A 143 -7.19 -12.78 3.46
CA GLU A 143 -8.66 -12.96 3.37
C GLU A 143 -9.45 -12.22 4.48
N ASP A 144 -8.80 -11.80 5.58
CA ASP A 144 -9.47 -11.30 6.79
C ASP A 144 -8.98 -9.95 7.37
N ARG A 145 -8.26 -9.09 6.62
CA ARG A 145 -7.83 -7.77 7.15
C ARG A 145 -8.06 -6.60 6.20
N PRO A 146 -9.17 -5.85 6.30
CA PRO A 146 -9.22 -4.52 5.72
C PRO A 146 -8.16 -3.65 6.41
N ARG A 147 -7.22 -3.11 5.62
CA ARG A 147 -6.38 -2.01 6.10
C ARG A 147 -7.31 -0.86 6.46
N ALA A 148 -7.02 -0.19 7.57
CA ALA A 148 -7.89 0.81 8.18
C ALA A 148 -8.48 1.75 7.11
N ALA A 149 -9.79 1.65 6.90
CA ALA A 149 -10.51 2.63 6.12
C ALA A 149 -10.21 4.01 6.71
N VAL A 150 -9.72 4.93 5.89
CA VAL A 150 -9.68 6.35 6.25
C VAL A 150 -11.11 6.69 6.68
N ALA A 151 -11.29 7.15 7.91
CA ALA A 151 -12.59 7.57 8.41
C ALA A 151 -13.06 8.77 7.57
N VAL A 152 -13.83 8.50 6.52
CA VAL A 152 -14.51 9.53 5.74
C VAL A 152 -15.57 10.14 6.66
N PRO A 153 -15.54 11.46 6.93
CA PRO A 153 -16.62 12.10 7.67
C PRO A 153 -17.89 11.98 6.84
N GLU A 154 -18.80 11.08 7.21
CA GLU A 154 -20.06 11.01 6.49
C GLU A 154 -20.88 12.28 6.78
N PRO A 155 -21.39 12.97 5.75
CA PRO A 155 -22.12 14.23 5.90
C PRO A 155 -23.35 14.08 6.82
N ALA A 156 -23.91 12.87 6.92
CA ALA A 156 -25.02 12.57 7.81
C ALA A 156 -24.67 12.78 9.30
N GLY A 157 -23.45 12.47 9.74
CA GLY A 157 -23.03 12.65 11.14
C GLY A 157 -23.00 14.12 11.56
N GLN A 158 -22.57 14.99 10.64
CA GLN A 158 -22.57 16.45 10.87
C GLN A 158 -23.99 17.02 10.89
N ILE A 159 -24.88 16.51 10.03
CA ILE A 159 -26.30 16.92 10.01
C ILE A 159 -27.01 16.48 11.29
N MET A 160 -26.76 15.28 11.79
CA MET A 160 -27.37 14.77 13.03
C MET A 160 -26.87 15.52 14.26
N LEU A 161 -25.56 15.82 14.34
CA LEU A 161 -25.02 16.64 15.43
C LEU A 161 -25.57 18.08 15.39
N GLY A 162 -25.68 18.67 14.20
CA GLY A 162 -26.25 20.01 14.01
C GLY A 162 -27.72 20.09 14.40
N THR A 163 -28.53 19.10 14.02
CA THR A 163 -29.95 19.04 14.38
C THR A 163 -30.17 18.81 15.88
N ALA A 164 -29.37 17.94 16.52
CA ALA A 164 -29.44 17.71 17.96
C ALA A 164 -29.10 18.98 18.77
N LEU A 165 -28.05 19.72 18.38
CA LEU A 165 -27.69 20.98 19.03
C LEU A 165 -28.76 22.06 18.82
N GLY A 166 -29.36 22.13 17.64
CA GLY A 166 -30.47 23.03 17.34
C GLY A 166 -31.69 22.80 18.23
N LEU A 167 -32.08 21.54 18.46
CA LEU A 167 -33.20 21.18 19.33
C LEU A 167 -32.95 21.53 20.80
N LEU A 168 -31.71 21.40 21.29
CA LEU A 168 -31.35 21.78 22.67
C LEU A 168 -31.44 23.29 22.90
N VAL A 169 -30.97 24.11 21.94
CA VAL A 169 -31.05 25.57 22.05
C VAL A 169 -32.49 26.07 22.02
N VAL A 170 -33.33 25.48 21.15
CA VAL A 170 -34.75 25.79 21.12
C VAL A 170 -35.40 25.39 22.45
N GLY A 171 -35.21 24.15 22.91
CA GLY A 171 -35.77 23.67 24.18
C GLY A 171 -35.36 24.50 25.40
N ALA A 172 -34.13 24.98 25.46
CA ALA A 172 -33.65 25.85 26.53
C ALA A 172 -34.34 27.24 26.53
N ARG A 173 -34.72 27.76 25.35
CA ARG A 173 -35.43 29.04 25.22
C ARG A 173 -36.87 28.99 25.69
N TRP A 174 -37.57 27.87 25.47
CA TRP A 174 -38.95 27.72 25.96
C TRP A 174 -39.01 27.67 27.49
N ARG A 175 -38.03 27.02 28.11
CA ARG A 175 -37.98 26.83 29.57
C ARG A 175 -37.70 28.10 30.36
N THR A 176 -37.03 29.10 29.76
CA THR A 176 -36.78 30.39 30.43
C THR A 176 -37.98 31.33 30.36
N SER A 177 -38.82 31.24 29.33
CA SER A 177 -40.07 32.02 29.22
C SER A 177 -41.15 31.61 30.24
N ASP A 178 -41.15 30.34 30.68
CA ASP A 178 -42.12 29.87 31.68
C ASP A 178 -41.78 30.33 33.11
N ASN A 179 -40.51 30.66 33.38
CA ASN A 179 -40.05 31.14 34.69
C ASN A 179 -40.22 32.66 34.90
N VAL A 180 -40.78 33.40 33.93
CA VAL A 180 -40.98 34.86 34.02
C VAL A 180 -42.45 35.22 34.33
N ARG A 181 -43.34 34.23 34.54
CA ARG A 181 -44.77 34.44 34.84
C ARG A 181 -45.25 33.90 36.20
N ALA A 182 -44.38 33.86 37.20
CA ALA A 182 -44.76 33.61 38.59
C ALA A 182 -44.59 34.86 39.46
#